data_AF-A0A0M4D4T9-F1
#
_entry.id   AF-A0A0M4D4T9-F1
#
_cell.length_a   1.000
_cell.length_b   1.000
_cell.length_c   1.000
_cell.angle_alpha   90.00
_cell.angle_beta   90.00
_cell.angle_gamma   90.00
#
_symmetry.space_group_name_H-M   'P 1'
#
loop_
_entity.id
_entity.type
_entity.pdbx_description
1 polymer ?
#
loop_
_entity_poly.entity_id
_entity_poly.type
_entity_poly.pdbx_seq_one_letter_code
_entity_poly.pdbx_strand_id
1 'polypeptide(L)'
;MNILRRYTNKWVVALVLVAFVAGCGDDNDGVWNAPAGTANEMTAYSLDGTDGVVTEGTTPKTIEVVMPFGTDLAQALIATYTTTGVAVTVDAVVQESGVTENVFLSVPQAPVIYTVTAEDGSIATYEVNVTVAASNAAVMTSYSLGVNAGIVSENANPKTIDVIMPFGTDLALPLIATFVATGDVEIGTVLQESGVTENVFAAPVTYTVIAADGIASATYEVNVTVAANDAAAITSYSLEGTDGIISENTLPKTIAVEMPFGTDLATDLAATFTTSPGASVAIGVTPQVSTETLNNFTNQVIYTVTAADGVTTADYNVDVTVAPFTLVGVNLGTAGNYAILAQTGVSTVPTSVVTGDVGVSPVTSAALTGWALTADVTNTYSTSDQVVAPGKLYAADNIGGTTAVDLTAAVADMGFAYNDAAGRIVTSADTLNVGAGTLTDLTLAPGVYEWGGALDIPTDLALSGTSTDVWIFKVAGTLTMAAAKNVTLAGGALPRNIFWQVSEGVTIGAGTHFEGIILGKTSITFGNLASINGRLLAQTAVVLDATTVTAP
;
A
#
# COMPACT_ATOMS: atom_id res chain seq x y z
N MET A 1 -7.00 -55.26 -1.11
CA MET A 1 -7.09 -56.14 -2.30
C MET A 1 -5.79 -56.94 -2.37
N ASN A 2 -5.88 -58.26 -2.17
CA ASN A 2 -4.92 -59.36 -2.40
C ASN A 2 -3.47 -59.23 -1.86
N ILE A 3 -3.03 -59.94 -0.81
CA ILE A 3 -2.87 -61.40 -0.59
C ILE A 3 -1.78 -62.06 -1.48
N LEU A 4 -0.68 -62.40 -0.78
CA LEU A 4 0.20 -63.59 -0.86
C LEU A 4 0.80 -64.01 -2.23
N ARG A 5 2.14 -64.05 -2.29
CA ARG A 5 2.89 -65.03 -3.09
C ARG A 5 3.80 -65.87 -2.20
N ARG A 6 3.53 -67.18 -2.20
CA ARG A 6 4.29 -68.27 -1.63
C ARG A 6 5.63 -68.42 -2.35
N TYR A 7 6.69 -68.72 -1.62
CA TYR A 7 7.78 -69.57 -2.11
C TYR A 7 8.03 -70.69 -1.11
N THR A 8 7.94 -71.92 -1.60
CA THR A 8 8.13 -73.17 -0.89
C THR A 8 9.46 -73.72 -1.38
N ASN A 9 10.44 -73.93 -0.51
CA ASN A 9 11.61 -74.77 -0.82
C ASN A 9 11.97 -75.55 0.45
N LYS A 10 11.43 -76.77 0.55
CA LYS A 10 11.85 -77.76 1.55
C LYS A 10 13.04 -78.53 0.98
N TRP A 11 14.20 -78.40 1.59
CA TRP A 11 15.31 -79.32 1.40
C TRP A 11 15.17 -80.47 2.42
N VAL A 12 15.23 -81.69 1.90
CA VAL A 12 15.27 -82.94 2.67
C VAL A 12 16.74 -83.29 2.83
N VAL A 13 17.22 -83.44 4.06
CA VAL A 13 18.48 -84.12 4.37
C VAL A 13 18.19 -85.21 5.39
N ALA A 14 18.39 -86.45 4.97
CA ALA A 14 18.27 -87.64 5.79
C ALA A 14 19.62 -87.93 6.45
N LEU A 15 19.62 -88.19 7.76
CA LEU A 15 20.76 -88.78 8.46
C LEU A 15 20.24 -90.00 9.24
N VAL A 16 20.58 -91.19 8.74
CA VAL A 16 20.35 -92.47 9.42
C VAL A 16 21.71 -92.94 9.91
N LEU A 17 21.86 -93.11 11.22
CA LEU A 17 23.01 -93.79 11.81
C LEU A 17 22.49 -94.72 12.92
N VAL A 18 22.39 -96.00 12.59
CA VAL A 18 22.14 -97.09 13.55
C VAL A 18 23.34 -98.03 13.45
N ALA A 19 24.16 -98.02 14.49
CA ALA A 19 25.21 -99.01 14.70
C ALA A 19 24.60 -100.31 15.22
N PHE A 20 24.89 -101.43 14.55
CA PHE A 20 24.64 -102.76 15.09
C PHE A 20 25.93 -103.29 15.71
N VAL A 21 25.79 -103.67 16.97
CA VAL A 21 26.77 -104.34 17.84
C VAL A 21 27.16 -105.70 17.26
N ALA A 22 28.46 -105.99 17.24
CA ALA A 22 29.00 -107.34 17.18
C ALA A 22 29.47 -107.77 18.58
N GLY A 23 28.77 -108.73 19.18
CA GLY A 23 29.31 -109.64 20.21
C GLY A 23 29.64 -110.99 19.54
N CYS A 24 30.49 -111.89 20.03
CA CYS A 24 31.11 -112.13 21.33
C CYS A 24 32.34 -113.06 21.13
N GLY A 25 33.16 -113.18 22.19
CA GLY A 25 34.03 -114.33 22.48
C GLY A 25 35.50 -114.06 22.15
N ASP A 26 36.48 -114.25 23.02
CA ASP A 26 36.55 -114.88 24.35
C ASP A 26 37.84 -114.37 25.02
N ASP A 27 37.95 -114.61 26.33
CA ASP A 27 39.17 -114.54 27.15
C ASP A 27 39.65 -113.20 27.75
N ASN A 28 39.82 -113.26 29.08
CA ASN A 28 40.36 -112.26 30.00
C ASN A 28 41.58 -111.50 29.49
N ASP A 29 41.53 -110.17 29.51
CA ASP A 29 42.69 -109.30 29.74
C ASP A 29 42.24 -107.93 30.30
N GLY A 30 43.10 -107.34 31.13
CA GLY A 30 42.80 -106.17 31.96
C GLY A 30 42.27 -104.95 31.18
N VAL A 31 41.41 -104.19 31.86
CA VAL A 31 40.88 -102.91 31.40
C VAL A 31 42.02 -101.96 31.02
N TRP A 32 42.28 -101.82 29.72
CA TRP A 32 43.05 -100.71 29.17
C TRP A 32 42.06 -99.57 28.94
N ASN A 33 41.93 -98.66 29.91
CA ASN A 33 41.29 -97.37 29.64
C ASN A 33 42.20 -96.61 28.66
N ALA A 34 41.70 -96.32 27.45
CA ALA A 34 42.38 -95.39 26.55
C ALA A 34 42.57 -94.04 27.28
N PRO A 35 43.66 -93.31 27.04
CA PRO A 35 43.82 -91.95 27.57
C PRO A 35 42.64 -91.12 27.10
N ALA A 36 41.97 -90.45 28.04
CA ALA A 36 40.87 -89.54 27.72
C ALA A 36 41.36 -88.46 26.73
N GLY A 37 40.54 -88.13 25.73
CA GLY A 37 40.89 -87.14 24.71
C GLY A 37 41.01 -85.73 25.27
N THR A 38 41.95 -84.94 24.75
CA THR A 38 42.26 -83.56 25.22
C THR A 38 41.62 -82.46 24.37
N ALA A 39 40.75 -82.80 23.42
CA ALA A 39 40.17 -81.83 22.48
C ALA A 39 39.05 -81.02 23.14
N ASN A 40 39.17 -79.68 23.11
CA ASN A 40 38.22 -78.74 23.72
C ASN A 40 38.02 -77.46 22.87
N GLU A 41 38.06 -77.61 21.56
CA GLU A 41 37.94 -76.50 20.62
C GLU A 41 36.47 -76.21 20.24
N MET A 42 36.17 -74.97 19.89
CA MET A 42 34.91 -74.56 19.28
C MET A 42 35.17 -74.22 17.81
N THR A 43 34.65 -75.01 16.89
CA THR A 43 35.02 -74.89 15.46
C THR A 43 34.04 -74.03 14.66
N ALA A 44 32.86 -73.78 15.20
CA ALA A 44 31.87 -72.86 14.65
C ALA A 44 30.99 -72.31 15.78
N TYR A 45 30.57 -71.06 15.64
CA TYR A 45 29.63 -70.41 16.54
C TYR A 45 28.73 -69.48 15.72
N SER A 46 27.46 -69.42 16.07
CA SER A 46 26.49 -68.45 15.55
C SER A 46 25.50 -68.11 16.65
N LEU A 47 24.95 -66.91 16.62
CA LEU A 47 23.95 -66.43 17.57
C LEU A 47 22.69 -66.04 16.81
N ASP A 48 21.58 -66.73 17.09
CA ASP A 48 20.31 -66.57 16.38
C ASP A 48 20.45 -66.57 14.84
N GLY A 49 21.32 -67.44 14.33
CA GLY A 49 21.63 -67.56 12.90
C GLY A 49 22.61 -66.52 12.34
N THR A 50 23.13 -65.59 13.16
CA THR A 50 24.23 -64.69 12.79
C THR A 50 25.57 -65.36 13.09
N ASP A 51 26.40 -65.55 12.06
CA ASP A 51 27.69 -66.22 12.21
C ASP A 51 28.66 -65.42 13.10
N GLY A 52 29.31 -66.12 14.01
CA GLY A 52 30.40 -65.61 14.85
C GLY A 52 31.77 -65.99 14.30
N VAL A 53 32.74 -65.09 14.46
CA VAL A 53 34.14 -65.33 14.10
C VAL A 53 34.88 -65.92 15.30
N VAL A 54 35.21 -67.21 15.23
CA VAL A 54 35.96 -67.90 16.30
C VAL A 54 37.47 -67.73 16.10
N THR A 55 38.18 -67.28 17.15
CA THR A 55 39.62 -67.08 17.15
C THR A 55 40.29 -67.96 18.21
N GLU A 56 40.95 -69.02 17.74
CA GLU A 56 41.59 -70.07 18.58
C GLU A 56 43.00 -69.70 19.09
N GLY A 57 43.65 -68.72 18.47
CA GLY A 57 45.08 -68.40 18.69
C GLY A 57 45.38 -67.39 19.82
N THR A 58 44.38 -66.97 20.59
CA THR A 58 44.51 -65.94 21.64
C THR A 58 44.32 -66.53 23.04
N THR A 59 44.78 -65.82 24.07
CA THR A 59 44.50 -66.17 25.48
C THR A 59 43.95 -64.95 26.20
N PRO A 60 42.63 -64.89 26.49
CA PRO A 60 41.61 -65.91 26.22
C PRO A 60 41.27 -66.07 24.73
N LYS A 61 40.67 -67.20 24.33
CA LYS A 61 40.10 -67.39 22.98
C LYS A 61 38.89 -66.48 22.83
N THR A 62 38.62 -65.96 21.64
CA THR A 62 37.52 -65.01 21.42
C THR A 62 36.54 -65.49 20.36
N ILE A 63 35.29 -65.04 20.49
CA ILE A 63 34.26 -65.17 19.46
C ILE A 63 33.64 -63.79 19.28
N GLU A 64 33.67 -63.26 18.06
CA GLU A 64 33.07 -61.97 17.74
C GLU A 64 31.81 -62.16 16.90
N VAL A 65 30.69 -61.61 17.36
CA VAL A 65 29.41 -61.64 16.65
C VAL A 65 28.91 -60.21 16.49
N VAL A 66 28.57 -59.80 15.26
CA VAL A 66 27.93 -58.50 14.98
C VAL A 66 26.49 -58.76 14.57
N MET A 67 25.56 -58.59 15.51
CA MET A 67 24.12 -58.77 15.29
C MET A 67 23.56 -57.69 14.35
N PRO A 68 22.51 -57.97 13.56
CA PRO A 68 21.85 -56.97 12.74
C PRO A 68 21.38 -55.74 13.53
N PHE A 69 21.36 -54.55 12.90
CA PHE A 69 20.87 -53.32 13.53
C PHE A 69 19.47 -53.51 14.14
N GLY A 70 19.28 -52.98 15.34
CA GLY A 70 18.01 -53.09 16.09
C GLY A 70 17.84 -54.39 16.88
N THR A 71 18.83 -55.30 16.87
CA THR A 71 18.81 -56.49 17.75
C THR A 71 18.88 -56.06 19.22
N ASP A 72 17.94 -56.56 20.02
CA ASP A 72 17.88 -56.33 21.46
C ASP A 72 18.68 -57.39 22.23
N LEU A 73 19.91 -57.04 22.64
CA LEU A 73 20.79 -57.96 23.38
C LEU A 73 20.29 -58.26 24.81
N ALA A 74 19.26 -57.54 25.32
CA ALA A 74 18.65 -57.82 26.62
C ALA A 74 17.74 -59.05 26.58
N GLN A 75 17.27 -59.43 25.39
CA GLN A 75 16.51 -60.65 25.20
C GLN A 75 17.42 -61.86 25.15
N ALA A 76 16.86 -63.00 25.53
CA ALA A 76 17.58 -64.25 25.50
C ALA A 76 17.76 -64.69 24.05
N LEU A 77 19.02 -64.91 23.65
CA LEU A 77 19.43 -65.34 22.32
C LEU A 77 19.97 -66.77 22.40
N ILE A 78 19.74 -67.55 21.35
CA ILE A 78 20.14 -68.95 21.29
C ILE A 78 21.40 -69.07 20.42
N ALA A 79 22.47 -69.62 21.00
CA ALA A 79 23.70 -69.89 20.28
C ALA A 79 23.67 -71.28 19.64
N THR A 80 24.12 -71.38 18.39
CA THR A 80 24.40 -72.66 17.71
C THR A 80 25.90 -72.76 17.47
N TYR A 81 26.52 -73.80 18.02
CA TYR A 81 27.96 -74.02 17.96
C TYR A 81 28.32 -75.48 17.69
N THR A 82 29.52 -75.70 17.16
CA THR A 82 30.14 -77.02 17.00
C THR A 82 31.40 -77.07 17.85
N THR A 83 31.59 -78.13 18.61
CA THR A 83 32.75 -78.29 19.50
C THR A 83 33.35 -79.68 19.41
N THR A 84 34.65 -79.79 19.66
CA THR A 84 35.37 -81.07 19.82
C THR A 84 35.39 -81.57 21.27
N GLY A 85 34.96 -80.75 22.23
CA GLY A 85 34.83 -81.13 23.64
C GLY A 85 33.57 -81.94 23.93
N VAL A 86 33.51 -82.50 25.14
CA VAL A 86 32.40 -83.35 25.61
C VAL A 86 31.30 -82.56 26.33
N ALA A 87 31.58 -81.34 26.78
CA ALA A 87 30.59 -80.47 27.43
C ALA A 87 30.90 -78.98 27.20
N VAL A 88 29.85 -78.16 27.14
CA VAL A 88 29.95 -76.69 27.08
C VAL A 88 29.12 -76.09 28.21
N THR A 89 29.68 -75.13 28.93
CA THR A 89 29.01 -74.43 30.04
C THR A 89 29.17 -72.92 29.95
N VAL A 90 28.20 -72.17 30.46
CA VAL A 90 28.28 -70.72 30.73
C VAL A 90 27.87 -70.53 32.18
N ASP A 91 28.69 -69.87 32.99
CA ASP A 91 28.46 -69.71 34.44
C ASP A 91 28.09 -71.01 35.16
N ALA A 92 28.76 -72.12 34.81
CA ALA A 92 28.50 -73.48 35.29
C ALA A 92 27.13 -74.09 34.93
N VAL A 93 26.33 -73.42 34.10
CA VAL A 93 25.10 -73.97 33.49
C VAL A 93 25.45 -74.67 32.18
N VAL A 94 25.04 -75.94 32.05
CA VAL A 94 25.23 -76.73 30.83
C VAL A 94 24.48 -76.09 29.67
N GLN A 95 25.18 -75.94 28.55
CA GLN A 95 24.66 -75.40 27.31
C GLN A 95 24.39 -76.54 26.33
N GLU A 96 23.24 -76.51 25.67
CA GLU A 96 22.87 -77.36 24.55
C GLU A 96 22.81 -76.49 23.29
N SER A 97 23.62 -76.84 22.28
CA SER A 97 23.75 -76.10 21.02
C SER A 97 22.41 -76.01 20.30
N GLY A 98 22.00 -74.78 19.94
CA GLY A 98 20.73 -74.51 19.29
C GLY A 98 19.50 -74.56 20.21
N VAL A 99 19.70 -74.70 21.54
CA VAL A 99 18.60 -74.84 22.50
C VAL A 99 18.72 -73.87 23.67
N THR A 100 19.90 -73.78 24.31
CA THR A 100 20.03 -72.99 25.55
C THR A 100 20.07 -71.49 25.26
N GLU A 101 19.19 -70.75 25.94
CA GLU A 101 19.05 -69.30 25.86
C GLU A 101 20.09 -68.60 26.77
N ASN A 102 20.74 -67.55 26.25
CA ASN A 102 21.66 -66.69 27.01
C ASN A 102 21.38 -65.22 26.70
N VAL A 103 21.61 -64.33 27.68
CA VAL A 103 21.50 -62.87 27.49
C VAL A 103 22.90 -62.29 27.33
N PHE A 104 23.10 -61.46 26.31
CA PHE A 104 24.42 -60.91 25.95
C PHE A 104 24.57 -59.42 26.28
N LEU A 105 23.55 -58.80 26.88
CA LEU A 105 23.61 -57.44 27.38
C LEU A 105 24.21 -57.40 28.79
N SER A 106 25.28 -56.63 28.95
CA SER A 106 25.83 -56.22 30.24
C SER A 106 26.26 -54.76 30.19
N VAL A 107 26.21 -54.05 31.32
CA VAL A 107 26.58 -52.63 31.42
C VAL A 107 27.53 -52.45 32.62
N PRO A 108 28.83 -52.14 32.41
CA PRO A 108 29.53 -52.05 31.12
C PRO A 108 29.57 -53.41 30.39
N GLN A 109 29.68 -53.38 29.06
CA GLN A 109 29.63 -54.58 28.24
C GLN A 109 30.84 -55.50 28.53
N ALA A 110 30.54 -56.66 29.10
CA ALA A 110 31.46 -57.75 29.36
C ALA A 110 31.11 -58.96 28.47
N PRO A 111 32.12 -59.71 27.99
CA PRO A 111 31.89 -60.90 27.17
C PRO A 111 31.18 -61.99 27.98
N VAL A 112 30.35 -62.78 27.30
CA VAL A 112 29.77 -64.02 27.87
C VAL A 112 30.81 -65.13 27.73
N ILE A 113 31.16 -65.79 28.83
CA ILE A 113 32.24 -66.78 28.86
C ILE A 113 31.69 -68.18 28.64
N TYR A 114 32.02 -68.78 27.50
CA TYR A 114 31.75 -70.18 27.21
C TYR A 114 32.96 -71.03 27.60
N THR A 115 32.74 -72.08 28.38
CA THR A 115 33.78 -73.04 28.80
C THR A 115 33.52 -74.38 28.14
N VAL A 116 34.43 -74.81 27.27
CA VAL A 116 34.43 -76.13 26.62
C VAL A 116 35.31 -77.08 27.43
N THR A 117 34.78 -78.24 27.81
CA THR A 117 35.49 -79.26 28.59
C THR A 117 35.79 -80.48 27.72
N ALA A 118 37.05 -80.93 27.72
CA ALA A 118 37.50 -82.16 27.07
C ALA A 118 37.19 -83.40 27.92
N GLU A 119 37.35 -84.60 27.35
CA GLU A 119 37.11 -85.87 28.05
C GLU A 119 38.10 -86.10 29.21
N ASP A 120 39.33 -85.57 29.09
CA ASP A 120 40.35 -85.60 30.15
C ASP A 120 40.14 -84.56 31.26
N GLY A 121 39.11 -83.73 31.14
CA GLY A 121 38.77 -82.65 32.08
C GLY A 121 39.53 -81.34 31.85
N SER A 122 40.40 -81.25 30.84
CA SER A 122 41.01 -79.97 30.45
C SER A 122 39.96 -79.03 29.85
N ILE A 123 40.13 -77.72 30.06
CA ILE A 123 39.13 -76.71 29.64
C ILE A 123 39.73 -75.68 28.68
N ALA A 124 38.89 -75.16 27.79
CA ALA A 124 39.14 -73.95 27.01
C ALA A 124 38.01 -72.93 27.22
N THR A 125 38.37 -71.67 27.39
CA THR A 125 37.43 -70.57 27.62
C THR A 125 37.37 -69.64 26.41
N TYR A 126 36.15 -69.29 26.01
CA TYR A 126 35.84 -68.39 24.90
C TYR A 126 35.11 -67.16 25.42
N GLU A 127 35.69 -65.98 25.19
CA GLU A 127 35.02 -64.71 25.41
C GLU A 127 34.16 -64.37 24.19
N VAL A 128 32.84 -64.50 24.34
CA VAL A 128 31.88 -64.16 23.29
C VAL A 128 31.53 -62.67 23.41
N ASN A 129 32.04 -61.89 22.45
CA ASN A 129 31.80 -60.46 22.32
C ASN A 129 30.70 -60.24 21.26
N VAL A 130 29.55 -59.74 21.68
CA VAL A 130 28.39 -59.52 20.81
C VAL A 130 28.15 -58.03 20.66
N THR A 131 28.30 -57.48 19.46
CA THR A 131 27.93 -56.09 19.17
C THR A 131 26.71 -56.05 18.26
N VAL A 132 26.08 -54.88 18.13
CA VAL A 132 24.96 -54.66 17.19
C VAL A 132 25.46 -53.74 16.09
N ALA A 133 25.20 -54.09 14.83
CA ALA A 133 25.54 -53.28 13.67
C ALA A 133 24.90 -51.89 13.77
N ALA A 134 25.62 -50.87 13.33
CA ALA A 134 25.07 -49.52 13.22
C ALA A 134 24.02 -49.42 12.09
N SER A 135 23.13 -48.43 12.18
CA SER A 135 22.11 -48.18 11.15
C SER A 135 22.74 -47.77 9.82
N ASN A 136 22.22 -48.29 8.72
CA ASN A 136 22.59 -47.91 7.34
C ASN A 136 21.63 -46.87 6.72
N ALA A 137 20.72 -46.29 7.51
CA ALA A 137 19.79 -45.29 7.02
C ALA A 137 20.47 -43.92 6.87
N ALA A 138 20.47 -43.38 5.65
CA ALA A 138 20.91 -42.03 5.33
C ALA A 138 19.75 -41.21 4.74
N VAL A 139 18.90 -40.68 5.61
CA VAL A 139 17.66 -39.99 5.24
C VAL A 139 17.52 -38.69 6.00
N MET A 140 17.14 -37.62 5.30
CA MET A 140 16.65 -36.37 5.88
C MET A 140 15.12 -36.35 5.85
N THR A 141 14.49 -36.13 6.99
CA THR A 141 13.02 -36.23 7.15
C THR A 141 12.33 -34.87 7.25
N SER A 142 13.06 -33.85 7.70
CA SER A 142 12.60 -32.47 7.72
C SER A 142 13.76 -31.51 7.54
N TYR A 143 13.47 -30.36 6.97
CA TYR A 143 14.42 -29.26 6.79
C TYR A 143 13.67 -27.93 6.85
N SER A 144 14.25 -26.91 7.47
CA SER A 144 13.73 -25.54 7.46
C SER A 144 14.84 -24.51 7.57
N LEU A 145 14.58 -23.31 7.06
CA LEU A 145 15.43 -22.13 7.26
C LEU A 145 14.63 -21.13 8.11
N GLY A 146 14.97 -21.05 9.39
CA GLY A 146 14.13 -20.38 10.40
C GLY A 146 12.74 -21.02 10.48
N VAL A 147 11.70 -20.20 10.29
CA VAL A 147 10.29 -20.66 10.30
C VAL A 147 9.80 -21.20 8.95
N ASN A 148 10.61 -21.09 7.88
CA ASN A 148 10.23 -21.48 6.54
C ASN A 148 10.54 -22.96 6.32
N ALA A 149 9.50 -23.79 6.27
CA ALA A 149 9.64 -25.22 6.04
C ALA A 149 10.07 -25.52 4.60
N GLY A 150 11.04 -26.42 4.45
CA GLY A 150 11.44 -26.98 3.17
C GLY A 150 10.62 -28.20 2.78
N ILE A 151 10.40 -28.37 1.49
CA ILE A 151 9.76 -29.56 0.93
C ILE A 151 10.84 -30.58 0.61
N VAL A 152 10.94 -31.64 1.40
CA VAL A 152 11.92 -32.72 1.19
C VAL A 152 11.37 -33.73 0.17
N SER A 153 12.00 -33.78 -1.00
CA SER A 153 11.64 -34.68 -2.09
C SER A 153 12.47 -35.97 -2.03
N GLU A 154 12.20 -36.80 -1.02
CA GLU A 154 12.98 -38.01 -0.69
C GLU A 154 13.05 -39.05 -1.83
N ASN A 155 12.03 -39.09 -2.69
CA ASN A 155 11.91 -40.04 -3.79
C ASN A 155 12.36 -39.45 -5.16
N ALA A 156 12.89 -38.22 -5.19
CA ALA A 156 13.36 -37.59 -6.42
C ALA A 156 14.79 -38.03 -6.79
N ASN A 157 15.16 -37.84 -8.06
CA ASN A 157 16.53 -38.07 -8.55
C ASN A 157 16.99 -36.87 -9.41
N PRO A 158 17.89 -35.99 -8.90
CA PRO A 158 18.46 -36.01 -7.55
C PRO A 158 17.40 -35.75 -6.46
N LYS A 159 17.69 -36.10 -5.20
CA LYS A 159 16.85 -35.69 -4.06
C LYS A 159 17.00 -34.19 -3.86
N THR A 160 15.88 -33.48 -3.70
CA THR A 160 15.88 -32.02 -3.52
C THR A 160 15.20 -31.62 -2.23
N ILE A 161 15.54 -30.42 -1.76
CA ILE A 161 14.83 -29.72 -0.70
C ILE A 161 14.57 -28.31 -1.19
N ASP A 162 13.30 -27.99 -1.43
CA ASP A 162 12.92 -26.67 -1.94
C ASP A 162 12.37 -25.81 -0.79
N VAL A 163 12.98 -24.64 -0.57
CA VAL A 163 12.58 -23.67 0.47
C VAL A 163 12.26 -22.34 -0.19
N ILE A 164 11.11 -21.75 0.17
CA ILE A 164 10.75 -20.39 -0.26
C ILE A 164 10.91 -19.46 0.95
N MET A 165 11.82 -18.51 0.83
CA MET A 165 12.06 -17.47 1.82
C MET A 165 11.13 -16.27 1.60
N PRO A 166 10.79 -15.50 2.65
CA PRO A 166 9.99 -14.29 2.51
C PRO A 166 10.63 -13.27 1.54
N PHE A 167 9.79 -12.47 0.87
CA PHE A 167 10.25 -11.41 -0.02
C PHE A 167 11.30 -10.51 0.65
N GLY A 168 12.35 -10.15 -0.10
CA GLY A 168 13.44 -9.31 0.38
C GLY A 168 14.53 -10.03 1.18
N THR A 169 14.42 -11.35 1.40
CA THR A 169 15.50 -12.13 2.02
C THR A 169 16.75 -12.10 1.14
N ASP A 170 17.89 -11.68 1.70
CA ASP A 170 19.20 -11.72 1.03
C ASP A 170 19.87 -13.09 1.22
N LEU A 171 19.87 -13.90 0.15
CA LEU A 171 20.46 -15.24 0.18
C LEU A 171 21.99 -15.25 0.18
N ALA A 172 22.65 -14.09 0.05
CA ALA A 172 24.10 -13.97 0.21
C ALA A 172 24.54 -13.91 1.69
N LEU A 173 23.61 -13.68 2.61
CA LEU A 173 23.87 -13.72 4.05
C LEU A 173 23.73 -15.15 4.59
N PRO A 174 24.47 -15.50 5.65
CA PRO A 174 24.37 -16.82 6.25
C PRO A 174 22.99 -17.05 6.91
N LEU A 175 22.43 -18.22 6.70
CA LEU A 175 21.19 -18.72 7.29
C LEU A 175 21.47 -20.03 8.04
N ILE A 176 20.74 -20.25 9.12
CA ILE A 176 20.84 -21.47 9.94
C ILE A 176 19.70 -22.41 9.58
N ALA A 177 20.06 -23.64 9.22
CA ALA A 177 19.10 -24.69 8.92
C ALA A 177 18.74 -25.49 10.18
N THR A 178 17.47 -25.85 10.33
CA THR A 178 17.02 -26.86 11.29
C THR A 178 16.56 -28.09 10.52
N PHE A 179 17.06 -29.27 10.88
CA PHE A 179 16.75 -30.50 10.17
C PHE A 179 16.73 -31.71 11.11
N VAL A 180 16.09 -32.77 10.63
CA VAL A 180 16.07 -34.08 11.31
C VAL A 180 16.53 -35.12 10.31
N ALA A 181 17.63 -35.80 10.62
CA ALA A 181 18.23 -36.83 9.78
C ALA A 181 18.55 -38.10 10.59
N THR A 182 18.68 -39.24 9.91
CA THR A 182 18.98 -40.54 10.53
C THR A 182 20.47 -40.77 10.82
N GLY A 183 21.34 -39.86 10.37
CA GLY A 183 22.79 -39.91 10.55
C GLY A 183 23.42 -38.52 10.50
N ASP A 184 24.74 -38.47 10.48
CA ASP A 184 25.51 -37.22 10.44
C ASP A 184 25.28 -36.48 9.12
N VAL A 185 25.32 -35.15 9.16
CA VAL A 185 25.01 -34.32 7.99
C VAL A 185 26.20 -33.43 7.69
N GLU A 186 26.67 -33.43 6.44
CA GLU A 186 27.83 -32.65 6.01
C GLU A 186 27.53 -31.80 4.78
N ILE A 187 28.26 -30.69 4.63
CA ILE A 187 28.39 -29.97 3.36
C ILE A 187 29.86 -30.03 2.96
N GLY A 188 30.14 -30.70 1.83
CA GLY A 188 31.51 -31.04 1.47
C GLY A 188 32.12 -32.00 2.49
N THR A 189 32.91 -31.46 3.42
CA THR A 189 33.52 -32.21 4.55
C THR A 189 33.26 -31.53 5.90
N VAL A 190 32.37 -30.54 5.94
CA VAL A 190 32.06 -29.76 7.15
C VAL A 190 30.80 -30.32 7.76
N LEU A 191 30.91 -30.86 8.98
CA LEU A 191 29.77 -31.32 9.77
C LEU A 191 28.80 -30.16 10.03
N GLN A 192 27.53 -30.45 9.83
CA GLN A 192 26.42 -29.54 10.03
C GLN A 192 25.69 -29.93 11.30
N GLU A 193 25.60 -29.01 12.24
CA GLU A 193 24.82 -29.15 13.46
C GLU A 193 23.47 -28.43 13.25
N SER A 194 22.37 -29.18 13.36
CA SER A 194 21.01 -28.66 13.16
C SER A 194 20.70 -27.54 14.15
N GLY A 195 20.26 -26.40 13.62
CA GLY A 195 19.95 -25.21 14.41
C GLY A 195 21.17 -24.39 14.82
N VAL A 196 22.37 -24.75 14.34
CA VAL A 196 23.64 -24.10 14.73
C VAL A 196 24.47 -23.67 13.53
N THR A 197 24.75 -24.57 12.57
CA THR A 197 25.69 -24.25 11.49
C THR A 197 25.08 -23.27 10.47
N GLU A 198 25.81 -22.18 10.21
CA GLU A 198 25.44 -21.15 9.25
C GLU A 198 25.91 -21.50 7.83
N ASN A 199 25.05 -21.29 6.83
CA ASN A 199 25.35 -21.51 5.41
C ASN A 199 24.76 -20.41 4.52
N VAL A 200 25.38 -20.17 3.37
CA VAL A 200 24.91 -19.20 2.37
C VAL A 200 24.22 -19.93 1.23
N PHE A 201 23.04 -19.46 0.81
CA PHE A 201 22.17 -20.13 -0.15
C PHE A 201 21.95 -19.33 -1.44
N ALA A 202 22.91 -18.48 -1.80
CA ALA A 202 22.90 -17.74 -3.08
C ALA A 202 22.98 -18.67 -4.31
N ALA A 203 23.37 -19.93 -4.11
CA ALA A 203 23.32 -21.02 -5.07
C ALA A 203 22.86 -22.31 -4.36
N PRO A 204 22.41 -23.35 -5.10
CA PRO A 204 22.03 -24.62 -4.50
C PRO A 204 23.17 -25.22 -3.66
N VAL A 205 22.81 -25.73 -2.47
CA VAL A 205 23.77 -26.30 -1.51
C VAL A 205 23.52 -27.79 -1.36
N THR A 206 24.56 -28.60 -1.55
CA THR A 206 24.46 -30.05 -1.41
C THR A 206 24.76 -30.49 0.01
N TYR A 207 23.75 -31.04 0.69
CA TYR A 207 23.88 -31.70 1.99
C TYR A 207 24.05 -33.20 1.79
N THR A 208 25.00 -33.81 2.49
CA THR A 208 25.22 -35.26 2.50
C THR A 208 24.84 -35.80 3.87
N VAL A 209 23.85 -36.70 3.93
CA VAL A 209 23.56 -37.48 5.13
C VAL A 209 24.40 -38.75 5.07
N ILE A 210 25.21 -39.01 6.09
CA ILE A 210 26.04 -40.21 6.25
C ILE A 210 25.39 -41.05 7.34
N ALA A 211 25.07 -42.30 7.05
CA ALA A 211 24.46 -43.20 8.01
C ALA A 211 25.43 -43.53 9.17
N ALA A 212 24.89 -44.02 10.28
CA ALA A 212 25.68 -44.36 11.47
C ALA A 212 26.73 -45.46 11.23
N ASP A 213 26.56 -46.29 10.19
CA ASP A 213 27.57 -47.26 9.75
C ASP A 213 28.79 -46.63 9.07
N GLY A 214 28.73 -45.34 8.71
CA GLY A 214 29.77 -44.60 8.00
C GLY A 214 29.95 -44.99 6.53
N ILE A 215 29.09 -45.86 5.99
CA ILE A 215 29.19 -46.42 4.64
C ILE A 215 28.07 -45.89 3.76
N ALA A 216 26.82 -46.00 4.20
CA ALA A 216 25.68 -45.54 3.42
C ALA A 216 25.56 -44.01 3.47
N SER A 217 25.29 -43.38 2.33
CA SER A 217 25.07 -41.92 2.26
C SER A 217 24.01 -41.53 1.24
N ALA A 218 23.40 -40.36 1.44
CA ALA A 218 22.45 -39.75 0.51
C ALA A 218 22.68 -38.24 0.42
N THR A 219 22.61 -37.70 -0.80
CA THR A 219 22.78 -36.27 -1.07
C THR A 219 21.45 -35.58 -1.32
N TYR A 220 21.29 -34.38 -0.79
CA TYR A 220 20.13 -33.49 -0.96
C TYR A 220 20.60 -32.15 -1.53
N GLU A 221 20.06 -31.79 -2.69
CA GLU A 221 20.27 -30.46 -3.26
C GLU A 221 19.23 -29.50 -2.66
N VAL A 222 19.69 -28.57 -1.83
CA VAL A 222 18.83 -27.56 -1.20
C VAL A 222 18.73 -26.36 -2.14
N ASN A 223 17.54 -26.15 -2.70
CA ASN A 223 17.20 -25.00 -3.52
C ASN A 223 16.44 -23.98 -2.69
N VAL A 224 16.99 -22.79 -2.56
CA VAL A 224 16.34 -21.69 -1.84
C VAL A 224 15.95 -20.61 -2.84
N THR A 225 14.68 -20.25 -2.82
CA THR A 225 14.13 -19.16 -3.63
C THR A 225 13.53 -18.10 -2.72
N VAL A 226 13.33 -16.89 -3.24
CA VAL A 226 12.69 -15.79 -2.52
C VAL A 226 11.31 -15.58 -3.11
N ALA A 227 10.30 -15.47 -2.25
CA ALA A 227 8.94 -15.17 -2.67
C ALA A 227 8.88 -13.85 -3.44
N ALA A 228 8.02 -13.78 -4.46
CA ALA A 228 7.71 -12.53 -5.14
C ALA A 228 7.01 -11.55 -4.19
N ASN A 229 7.13 -10.26 -4.47
CA ASN A 229 6.44 -9.21 -3.72
C ASN A 229 4.92 -9.32 -3.93
N ASP A 230 4.16 -9.40 -2.84
CA ASP A 230 2.70 -9.51 -2.81
C ASP A 230 2.00 -8.15 -2.64
N ALA A 231 2.75 -7.06 -2.47
CA ALA A 231 2.17 -5.73 -2.36
C ALA A 231 1.61 -5.24 -3.71
N ALA A 232 0.29 -5.04 -3.77
CA ALA A 232 -0.42 -4.39 -4.86
C ALA A 232 -0.84 -2.97 -4.45
N ALA A 233 0.09 -2.01 -4.53
CA ALA A 233 -0.19 -0.62 -4.17
C ALA A 233 0.29 0.40 -5.20
N ILE A 234 -0.46 1.50 -5.34
CA ILE A 234 0.00 2.77 -5.92
C ILE A 234 0.53 3.63 -4.77
N THR A 235 1.80 4.03 -4.84
CA THR A 235 2.48 4.80 -3.80
C THR A 235 2.57 6.29 -4.10
N SER A 236 2.43 6.68 -5.36
CA SER A 236 2.24 8.06 -5.80
C SER A 236 1.40 8.10 -7.06
N TYR A 237 0.63 9.18 -7.22
CA TYR A 237 -0.21 9.42 -8.39
C TYR A 237 -0.35 10.92 -8.62
N SER A 238 -0.23 11.37 -9.86
CA SER A 238 -0.50 12.74 -10.28
C SER A 238 -0.98 12.80 -11.74
N LEU A 239 -1.70 13.86 -12.08
CA LEU A 239 -2.14 14.17 -13.45
C LEU A 239 -1.56 15.52 -13.85
N GLU A 240 -0.78 15.55 -14.93
CA GLU A 240 -0.08 16.75 -15.41
C GLU A 240 0.72 17.50 -14.32
N GLY A 241 1.27 16.77 -13.34
CA GLY A 241 1.99 17.34 -12.20
C GLY A 241 1.12 17.82 -11.04
N THR A 242 -0.20 17.65 -11.10
CA THR A 242 -1.11 17.87 -9.98
C THR A 242 -1.23 16.59 -9.16
N ASP A 243 -0.78 16.64 -7.91
CA ASP A 243 -0.74 15.47 -7.02
C ASP A 243 -2.15 14.98 -6.64
N GLY A 244 -2.32 13.66 -6.69
CA GLY A 244 -3.50 12.96 -6.21
C GLY A 244 -3.39 12.56 -4.74
N ILE A 245 -4.52 12.57 -4.04
CA ILE A 245 -4.65 12.09 -2.66
C ILE A 245 -5.05 10.62 -2.69
N ILE A 246 -4.13 9.74 -2.28
CA ILE A 246 -4.35 8.29 -2.23
C ILE A 246 -4.92 7.88 -0.86
N SER A 247 -6.09 7.24 -0.87
CA SER A 247 -6.75 6.69 0.32
C SER A 247 -6.54 5.18 0.43
N GLU A 248 -5.31 4.78 0.73
CA GLU A 248 -4.86 3.37 0.71
C GLU A 248 -5.63 2.43 1.66
N ASN A 249 -6.09 2.95 2.80
CA ASN A 249 -6.73 2.19 3.87
C ASN A 249 -8.27 2.25 3.84
N THR A 250 -8.85 2.48 2.66
CA THR A 250 -10.31 2.60 2.47
C THR A 250 -10.84 1.49 1.57
N LEU A 251 -12.16 1.23 1.65
CA LEU A 251 -12.84 0.26 0.77
C LEU A 251 -14.07 0.93 0.13
N PRO A 252 -14.07 1.22 -1.18
CA PRO A 252 -12.95 0.99 -2.13
C PRO A 252 -11.74 1.90 -1.83
N LYS A 253 -10.54 1.51 -2.30
CA LYS A 253 -9.39 2.42 -2.31
C LYS A 253 -9.65 3.51 -3.34
N THR A 254 -9.33 4.76 -3.01
CA THR A 254 -9.58 5.89 -3.91
C THR A 254 -8.33 6.72 -4.15
N ILE A 255 -8.31 7.41 -5.29
CA ILE A 255 -7.37 8.48 -5.60
C ILE A 255 -8.18 9.69 -6.04
N ALA A 256 -8.11 10.79 -5.29
CA ALA A 256 -8.79 12.03 -5.64
C ALA A 256 -7.77 13.03 -6.19
N VAL A 257 -8.02 13.55 -7.39
CA VAL A 257 -7.19 14.61 -8.00
C VAL A 257 -8.07 15.83 -8.26
N GLU A 258 -7.70 16.97 -7.67
CA GLU A 258 -8.36 18.25 -7.95
C GLU A 258 -7.48 19.07 -8.91
N MET A 259 -7.84 19.06 -10.19
CA MET A 259 -7.15 19.80 -11.25
C MET A 259 -7.38 21.31 -11.13
N PRO A 260 -6.45 22.15 -11.57
CA PRO A 260 -6.64 23.60 -11.62
C PRO A 260 -7.88 24.02 -12.41
N PHE A 261 -8.48 25.16 -12.05
CA PHE A 261 -9.62 25.73 -12.78
C PHE A 261 -9.31 25.86 -14.28
N GLY A 262 -10.28 25.48 -15.11
CA GLY A 262 -10.20 25.60 -16.57
C GLY A 262 -9.49 24.41 -17.26
N THR A 263 -9.01 23.41 -16.51
CA THR A 263 -8.59 22.13 -17.08
C THR A 263 -9.78 21.48 -17.78
N ASP A 264 -9.61 21.15 -19.06
CA ASP A 264 -10.59 20.39 -19.84
C ASP A 264 -10.37 18.89 -19.59
N LEU A 265 -11.30 18.23 -18.90
CA LEU A 265 -11.24 16.78 -18.66
C LEU A 265 -11.77 15.95 -19.85
N ALA A 266 -12.28 16.60 -20.90
CA ALA A 266 -12.69 15.92 -22.12
C ALA A 266 -11.50 15.47 -22.96
N THR A 267 -10.31 16.03 -22.73
CA THR A 267 -9.07 15.55 -23.33
C THR A 267 -8.48 14.38 -22.54
N ASP A 268 -7.87 13.43 -23.25
CA ASP A 268 -7.20 12.31 -22.59
C ASP A 268 -5.88 12.79 -21.97
N LEU A 269 -5.63 12.42 -20.72
CA LEU A 269 -4.47 12.83 -19.93
C LEU A 269 -3.61 11.61 -19.57
N ALA A 270 -2.28 11.81 -19.49
CA ALA A 270 -1.37 10.80 -18.98
C ALA A 270 -1.16 10.98 -17.47
N ALA A 271 -1.36 9.91 -16.70
CA ALA A 271 -1.06 9.88 -15.28
C ALA A 271 0.42 9.59 -15.04
N THR A 272 1.01 10.23 -14.04
CA THR A 272 2.31 9.84 -13.47
C THR A 272 2.06 9.10 -12.18
N PHE A 273 2.52 7.86 -12.07
CA PHE A 273 2.36 7.06 -10.87
C PHE A 273 3.58 6.18 -10.58
N THR A 274 3.71 5.80 -9.32
CA THR A 274 4.67 4.80 -8.83
C THR A 274 3.92 3.69 -8.11
N THR A 275 4.37 2.45 -8.25
CA THR A 275 3.75 1.28 -7.62
C THR A 275 4.73 0.52 -6.74
N SER A 276 4.21 -0.46 -6.00
CA SER A 276 5.02 -1.46 -5.32
C SER A 276 6.01 -2.15 -6.27
N PRO A 277 7.23 -2.51 -5.82
CA PRO A 277 8.26 -3.09 -6.68
C PRO A 277 7.76 -4.31 -7.47
N GLY A 278 7.92 -4.26 -8.79
CA GLY A 278 7.53 -5.34 -9.72
C GLY A 278 6.03 -5.42 -10.02
N ALA A 279 5.20 -4.57 -9.44
CA ALA A 279 3.77 -4.53 -9.73
C ALA A 279 3.49 -3.93 -11.11
N SER A 280 2.41 -4.40 -11.75
CA SER A 280 1.89 -3.89 -13.02
C SER A 280 0.53 -3.23 -12.82
N VAL A 281 0.13 -2.36 -13.74
CA VAL A 281 -1.11 -1.58 -13.63
C VAL A 281 -1.91 -1.70 -14.93
N ALA A 282 -3.23 -1.84 -14.83
CA ALA A 282 -4.14 -1.89 -15.96
C ALA A 282 -5.44 -1.12 -15.68
N ILE A 283 -6.10 -0.66 -16.74
CA ILE A 283 -7.51 -0.24 -16.70
C ILE A 283 -8.29 -1.26 -17.53
N GLY A 284 -9.13 -2.05 -16.86
CA GLY A 284 -9.75 -3.23 -17.47
C GLY A 284 -8.67 -4.21 -17.94
N VAL A 285 -8.49 -4.36 -19.25
CA VAL A 285 -7.45 -5.24 -19.85
C VAL A 285 -6.27 -4.47 -20.45
N THR A 286 -6.32 -3.14 -20.43
CA THR A 286 -5.33 -2.28 -21.08
C THR A 286 -4.20 -1.96 -20.10
N PRO A 287 -2.96 -2.43 -20.34
CA PRO A 287 -1.82 -2.07 -19.50
C PRO A 287 -1.61 -0.55 -19.48
N GLN A 288 -1.27 -0.02 -18.31
CA GLN A 288 -1.00 1.39 -18.09
C GLN A 288 0.50 1.59 -17.86
N VAL A 289 1.06 2.54 -18.60
CA VAL A 289 2.45 2.97 -18.47
C VAL A 289 2.47 4.41 -17.98
N SER A 290 3.13 4.63 -16.84
CA SER A 290 3.29 5.94 -16.21
C SER A 290 3.87 6.95 -17.20
N THR A 291 3.27 8.13 -17.28
CA THR A 291 3.57 9.24 -18.21
C THR A 291 3.25 9.01 -19.70
N GLU A 292 2.83 7.79 -20.09
CA GLU A 292 2.64 7.45 -21.50
C GLU A 292 1.18 7.14 -21.87
N THR A 293 0.48 6.35 -21.06
CA THR A 293 -0.88 5.91 -21.40
C THR A 293 -1.89 7.03 -21.11
N LEU A 294 -2.59 7.45 -22.16
CA LEU A 294 -3.62 8.49 -22.11
C LEU A 294 -4.98 7.90 -21.72
N ASN A 295 -5.68 8.55 -20.80
CA ASN A 295 -7.02 8.15 -20.36
C ASN A 295 -7.95 9.35 -20.23
N ASN A 296 -9.24 9.10 -20.47
CA ASN A 296 -10.27 10.10 -20.27
C ASN A 296 -10.76 10.10 -18.82
N PHE A 297 -10.68 11.24 -18.14
CA PHE A 297 -11.09 11.39 -16.74
C PHE A 297 -12.40 12.18 -16.56
N THR A 298 -13.21 12.32 -17.62
CA THR A 298 -14.56 12.91 -17.50
C THR A 298 -15.46 12.09 -16.56
N ASN A 299 -15.19 10.78 -16.44
CA ASN A 299 -15.82 9.88 -15.47
C ASN A 299 -14.75 9.19 -14.63
N GLN A 300 -15.16 8.60 -13.52
CA GLN A 300 -14.29 7.79 -12.66
C GLN A 300 -13.59 6.68 -13.47
N VAL A 301 -12.28 6.53 -13.25
CA VAL A 301 -11.45 5.51 -13.89
C VAL A 301 -10.95 4.54 -12.82
N ILE A 302 -11.00 3.24 -13.10
CA ILE A 302 -10.56 2.20 -12.15
C ILE A 302 -9.22 1.65 -12.59
N TYR A 303 -8.19 1.87 -11.77
CA TYR A 303 -6.86 1.32 -11.95
C TYR A 303 -6.73 0.04 -11.13
N THR A 304 -6.45 -1.08 -11.80
CA THR A 304 -6.15 -2.36 -11.14
C THR A 304 -4.63 -2.57 -11.10
N VAL A 305 -4.08 -2.70 -9.90
CA VAL A 305 -2.68 -3.04 -9.65
C VAL A 305 -2.58 -4.53 -9.39
N THR A 306 -1.67 -5.21 -10.11
CA THR A 306 -1.32 -6.60 -9.86
C THR A 306 0.10 -6.66 -9.32
N ALA A 307 0.28 -7.26 -8.14
CA ALA A 307 1.58 -7.41 -7.51
C ALA A 307 2.53 -8.31 -8.32
N ALA A 308 3.81 -8.35 -7.93
CA ALA A 308 4.83 -9.13 -8.63
C ALA A 308 4.60 -10.65 -8.52
N ASP A 309 3.82 -11.09 -7.54
CA ASP A 309 3.37 -12.48 -7.40
C ASP A 309 2.40 -12.93 -8.51
N GLY A 310 1.83 -11.99 -9.27
CA GLY A 310 0.87 -12.25 -10.35
C GLY A 310 -0.53 -12.68 -9.89
N VAL A 311 -0.78 -12.66 -8.57
CA VAL A 311 -2.03 -13.16 -7.96
C VAL A 311 -2.72 -12.08 -7.14
N THR A 312 -1.96 -11.30 -6.37
CA THR A 312 -2.52 -10.28 -5.49
C THR A 312 -2.88 -9.03 -6.29
N THR A 313 -4.13 -8.58 -6.18
CA THR A 313 -4.64 -7.42 -6.91
C THR A 313 -5.31 -6.39 -6.00
N ALA A 314 -5.24 -5.11 -6.38
CA ALA A 314 -5.97 -4.02 -5.73
C ALA A 314 -6.52 -3.03 -6.77
N ASP A 315 -7.78 -2.63 -6.60
CA ASP A 315 -8.43 -1.62 -7.43
C ASP A 315 -8.41 -0.24 -6.76
N TYR A 316 -8.17 0.80 -7.56
CA TYR A 316 -8.17 2.20 -7.17
C TYR A 316 -9.19 2.97 -8.01
N ASN A 317 -10.20 3.52 -7.35
CA ASN A 317 -11.18 4.41 -7.98
C ASN A 317 -10.56 5.81 -8.06
N VAL A 318 -10.22 6.24 -9.27
CA VAL A 318 -9.64 7.55 -9.55
C VAL A 318 -10.74 8.53 -9.92
N ASP A 319 -10.97 9.50 -9.04
CA ASP A 319 -11.91 10.60 -9.23
C ASP A 319 -11.14 11.89 -9.51
N VAL A 320 -11.43 12.53 -10.64
CA VAL A 320 -10.80 13.78 -11.03
C VAL A 320 -11.85 14.87 -11.08
N THR A 321 -11.61 15.94 -10.33
CA THR A 321 -12.47 17.13 -10.31
C THR A 321 -11.68 18.35 -10.76
N VAL A 322 -12.37 19.37 -11.24
CA VAL A 322 -11.75 20.66 -11.57
C VAL A 322 -12.09 21.64 -10.45
N ALA A 323 -11.09 22.33 -9.93
CA ALA A 323 -11.27 23.35 -8.90
C ALA A 323 -12.25 24.43 -9.38
N PRO A 324 -13.17 24.88 -8.52
CA PRO A 324 -14.11 25.94 -8.89
C PRO A 324 -13.39 27.27 -9.10
N PHE A 325 -13.83 28.05 -10.09
CA PHE A 325 -13.38 29.43 -10.26
C PHE A 325 -13.81 30.27 -9.06
N THR A 326 -12.88 30.96 -8.41
CA THR A 326 -13.19 31.95 -7.37
C THR A 326 -12.97 33.35 -7.93
N LEU A 327 -14.05 33.99 -8.35
CA LEU A 327 -14.00 35.37 -8.80
C LEU A 327 -13.86 36.31 -7.60
N VAL A 328 -12.77 37.05 -7.53
CA VAL A 328 -12.58 38.09 -6.50
C VAL A 328 -13.28 39.37 -6.91
N GLY A 329 -13.92 40.07 -5.97
CA GLY A 329 -14.55 41.37 -6.22
C GLY A 329 -13.57 42.44 -6.71
N VAL A 330 -14.09 43.56 -7.20
CA VAL A 330 -13.27 44.72 -7.59
C VAL A 330 -12.93 45.54 -6.34
N ASN A 331 -11.65 45.80 -6.12
CA ASN A 331 -11.22 46.62 -4.97
C ASN A 331 -11.51 48.10 -5.24
N LEU A 332 -12.42 48.69 -4.46
CA LEU A 332 -12.78 50.10 -4.60
C LEU A 332 -11.82 51.06 -3.89
N GLY A 333 -10.89 50.56 -3.08
CA GLY A 333 -10.04 51.40 -2.24
C GLY A 333 -10.86 52.39 -1.42
N THR A 334 -10.41 53.64 -1.35
CA THR A 334 -11.09 54.74 -0.65
C THR A 334 -12.34 55.24 -1.37
N ALA A 335 -12.54 54.93 -2.66
CA ALA A 335 -13.82 55.19 -3.34
C ALA A 335 -14.97 54.40 -2.70
N GLY A 336 -14.66 53.25 -2.09
CA GLY A 336 -15.59 52.42 -1.35
C GLY A 336 -16.19 53.08 -0.10
N ASN A 337 -15.73 54.27 0.30
CA ASN A 337 -16.35 55.02 1.40
C ASN A 337 -17.57 55.83 0.96
N TYR A 338 -17.74 56.10 -0.34
CA TYR A 338 -18.76 57.00 -0.88
C TYR A 338 -19.92 56.24 -1.50
N ALA A 339 -21.16 56.59 -1.15
CA ALA A 339 -22.36 56.13 -1.87
C ALA A 339 -22.38 56.72 -3.28
N ILE A 340 -21.92 57.97 -3.43
CA ILE A 340 -21.83 58.67 -4.70
C ILE A 340 -20.49 59.40 -4.78
N LEU A 341 -19.70 59.17 -5.83
CA LEU A 341 -18.46 59.89 -6.10
C LEU A 341 -18.41 60.29 -7.57
N ALA A 342 -18.21 61.58 -7.85
CA ALA A 342 -18.21 62.11 -9.21
C ALA A 342 -17.11 63.14 -9.45
N GLN A 343 -16.61 63.26 -10.69
CA GLN A 343 -15.55 64.23 -11.00
C GLN A 343 -16.03 65.61 -11.44
N THR A 344 -17.20 65.70 -12.08
CA THR A 344 -17.70 66.96 -12.66
C THR A 344 -18.96 67.50 -12.01
N GLY A 345 -19.61 66.72 -11.13
CA GLY A 345 -20.73 67.18 -10.32
C GLY A 345 -21.71 66.09 -9.93
N VAL A 346 -22.53 66.39 -8.93
CA VAL A 346 -23.68 65.56 -8.53
C VAL A 346 -24.90 66.46 -8.40
N SER A 347 -25.90 66.25 -9.25
CA SER A 347 -27.15 66.99 -9.19
C SER A 347 -28.29 66.12 -8.69
N THR A 348 -29.24 66.74 -8.00
CA THR A 348 -30.53 66.12 -7.67
C THR A 348 -31.68 67.09 -7.96
N VAL A 349 -32.76 66.57 -8.54
CA VAL A 349 -34.09 67.20 -8.45
C VAL A 349 -34.74 66.68 -7.16
N PRO A 350 -34.89 67.52 -6.12
CA PRO A 350 -35.29 67.05 -4.80
C PRO A 350 -36.70 66.43 -4.75
N THR A 351 -36.97 65.49 -3.85
CA THR A 351 -36.12 65.08 -2.70
C THR A 351 -35.55 63.67 -2.89
N SER A 352 -34.22 63.57 -3.08
CA SER A 352 -33.49 62.31 -3.01
C SER A 352 -33.27 61.85 -1.56
N VAL A 353 -32.97 60.56 -1.37
CA VAL A 353 -32.55 60.00 -0.07
C VAL A 353 -31.28 59.18 -0.27
N VAL A 354 -30.16 59.64 0.29
CA VAL A 354 -28.86 58.97 0.18
C VAL A 354 -28.39 58.47 1.54
N THR A 355 -28.16 57.17 1.66
CA THR A 355 -27.52 56.56 2.83
C THR A 355 -26.05 56.30 2.51
N GLY A 356 -25.18 57.18 3.01
CA GLY A 356 -23.73 57.17 2.80
C GLY A 356 -23.20 58.51 2.29
N ASP A 357 -21.88 58.60 2.12
CA ASP A 357 -21.22 59.86 1.76
C ASP A 357 -21.32 60.18 0.27
N VAL A 358 -21.39 61.48 -0.05
CA VAL A 358 -21.40 62.01 -1.42
C VAL A 358 -20.14 62.85 -1.61
N GLY A 359 -19.38 62.58 -2.68
CA GLY A 359 -18.12 63.27 -2.96
C GLY A 359 -18.05 63.84 -4.36
N VAL A 360 -17.48 65.04 -4.50
CA VAL A 360 -17.06 65.59 -5.80
C VAL A 360 -15.62 66.09 -5.79
N SER A 361 -14.83 65.68 -6.79
CA SER A 361 -13.45 66.17 -6.98
C SER A 361 -12.97 65.88 -8.40
N PRO A 362 -12.33 66.83 -9.10
CA PRO A 362 -11.69 68.04 -8.58
C PRO A 362 -12.60 69.27 -8.53
N VAL A 363 -13.88 69.15 -8.86
CA VAL A 363 -14.83 70.29 -8.82
C VAL A 363 -15.21 70.70 -7.40
N THR A 364 -15.67 71.94 -7.27
CA THR A 364 -16.07 72.54 -6.00
C THR A 364 -17.50 72.18 -5.61
N SER A 365 -17.88 72.53 -4.38
CA SER A 365 -19.21 72.38 -3.80
C SER A 365 -20.33 73.01 -4.64
N ALA A 366 -20.01 73.97 -5.52
CA ALA A 366 -20.96 74.53 -6.49
C ALA A 366 -21.50 73.49 -7.50
N ALA A 367 -20.77 72.39 -7.72
CA ALA A 367 -21.20 71.29 -8.58
C ALA A 367 -22.12 70.27 -7.87
N LEU A 368 -22.35 70.44 -6.57
CA LEU A 368 -23.38 69.73 -5.81
C LEU A 368 -24.69 70.53 -5.89
N THR A 369 -25.44 70.35 -6.96
CA THR A 369 -26.65 71.15 -7.24
C THR A 369 -27.93 70.46 -6.75
N GLY A 370 -28.88 71.24 -6.20
CA GLY A 370 -30.15 70.73 -5.68
C GLY A 370 -30.11 70.16 -4.26
N TRP A 371 -28.94 70.10 -3.61
CA TRP A 371 -28.80 69.48 -2.30
C TRP A 371 -29.20 70.37 -1.11
N ALA A 372 -29.42 71.68 -1.31
CA ALA A 372 -29.64 72.65 -0.21
C ALA A 372 -28.57 72.51 0.90
N LEU A 373 -27.30 72.62 0.50
CA LEU A 373 -26.15 72.38 1.37
C LEU A 373 -26.13 73.32 2.58
N THR A 374 -25.85 72.75 3.76
CA THR A 374 -25.42 73.49 4.95
C THR A 374 -23.99 73.10 5.28
N ALA A 375 -23.05 74.02 5.06
CA ALA A 375 -21.64 73.81 5.35
C ALA A 375 -21.39 73.62 6.85
N ASP A 376 -20.52 72.68 7.20
CA ASP A 376 -20.09 72.51 8.58
C ASP A 376 -19.13 73.62 9.02
N VAL A 377 -19.12 73.93 10.31
CA VAL A 377 -18.28 75.00 10.90
C VAL A 377 -16.79 74.76 10.73
N THR A 378 -16.37 73.49 10.55
CA THR A 378 -14.96 73.14 10.31
C THR A 378 -14.56 73.27 8.84
N ASN A 379 -15.52 73.47 7.93
CA ASN A 379 -15.34 73.46 6.48
C ASN A 379 -14.70 72.16 5.94
N THR A 380 -14.90 71.04 6.65
CA THR A 380 -14.49 69.70 6.21
C THR A 380 -15.53 69.05 5.32
N TYR A 381 -16.82 69.37 5.49
CA TYR A 381 -17.94 68.80 4.74
C TYR A 381 -19.17 69.72 4.77
N SER A 382 -20.22 69.34 4.05
CA SER A 382 -21.57 69.90 4.13
C SER A 382 -22.60 68.82 4.50
N THR A 383 -23.77 69.26 4.93
CA THR A 383 -24.93 68.41 5.24
C THR A 383 -26.13 68.79 4.38
N SER A 384 -27.08 67.87 4.25
CA SER A 384 -28.34 68.05 3.53
C SER A 384 -29.39 67.13 4.15
N ASP A 385 -30.66 67.55 4.20
CA ASP A 385 -31.77 66.68 4.61
C ASP A 385 -31.97 65.47 3.66
N GLN A 386 -31.39 65.54 2.46
CA GLN A 386 -31.41 64.46 1.46
C GLN A 386 -30.31 63.40 1.69
N VAL A 387 -29.37 63.64 2.62
CA VAL A 387 -28.31 62.69 2.97
C VAL A 387 -28.51 62.24 4.42
N VAL A 388 -28.81 60.96 4.59
CA VAL A 388 -29.14 60.35 5.88
C VAL A 388 -27.91 60.34 6.78
N ALA A 389 -28.05 60.89 7.98
CA ALA A 389 -26.98 60.88 8.98
C ALA A 389 -26.55 59.42 9.29
N PRO A 390 -25.24 59.14 9.39
CA PRO A 390 -24.13 60.08 9.53
C PRO A 390 -23.54 60.63 8.22
N GLY A 391 -24.10 60.26 7.06
CA GLY A 391 -23.56 60.60 5.74
C GLY A 391 -23.40 62.10 5.51
N LYS A 392 -22.34 62.48 4.80
CA LYS A 392 -21.93 63.86 4.53
C LYS A 392 -21.71 64.12 3.04
N LEU A 393 -21.69 65.40 2.66
CA LEU A 393 -21.30 65.84 1.33
C LEU A 393 -19.91 66.48 1.37
N TYR A 394 -19.01 66.02 0.52
CA TYR A 394 -17.62 66.46 0.44
C TYR A 394 -17.34 67.02 -0.96
N ALA A 395 -16.58 68.11 -1.02
CA ALA A 395 -16.14 68.71 -2.26
C ALA A 395 -14.68 69.17 -2.18
N ALA A 396 -14.03 69.36 -3.34
CA ALA A 396 -12.61 69.68 -3.40
C ALA A 396 -12.21 71.03 -2.76
N ASP A 397 -13.16 71.95 -2.61
CA ASP A 397 -12.98 73.26 -1.94
C ASP A 397 -13.22 73.21 -0.42
N ASN A 398 -13.58 72.04 0.14
CA ASN A 398 -13.57 71.85 1.59
C ASN A 398 -12.11 71.75 2.08
N ILE A 399 -11.61 72.84 2.65
CA ILE A 399 -10.22 72.99 3.11
C ILE A 399 -10.00 72.57 4.57
N GLY A 400 -11.05 72.17 5.30
CA GLY A 400 -10.94 71.68 6.67
C GLY A 400 -10.45 70.24 6.73
N GLY A 401 -9.45 69.94 7.55
CA GLY A 401 -8.92 68.58 7.70
C GLY A 401 -8.18 68.09 6.46
N THR A 402 -8.44 66.86 6.02
CA THR A 402 -7.79 66.20 4.87
C THR A 402 -8.70 66.03 3.65
N THR A 403 -9.92 66.58 3.66
CA THR A 403 -10.99 66.30 2.69
C THR A 403 -10.53 66.35 1.22
N ALA A 404 -9.87 67.42 0.79
CA ALA A 404 -9.43 67.54 -0.61
C ALA A 404 -8.42 66.45 -1.03
N VAL A 405 -7.54 66.03 -0.10
CA VAL A 405 -6.55 64.95 -0.33
C VAL A 405 -7.26 63.60 -0.37
N ASP A 406 -8.17 63.35 0.58
CA ASP A 406 -8.93 62.11 0.67
C ASP A 406 -9.83 61.90 -0.56
N LEU A 407 -10.47 62.97 -1.05
CA LEU A 407 -11.25 62.94 -2.29
C LEU A 407 -10.37 62.68 -3.53
N THR A 408 -9.17 63.26 -3.58
CA THR A 408 -8.22 63.00 -4.68
C THR A 408 -7.81 61.52 -4.70
N ALA A 409 -7.55 60.92 -3.54
CA ALA A 409 -7.27 59.49 -3.40
C ALA A 409 -8.48 58.65 -3.82
N ALA A 410 -9.69 59.00 -3.36
CA ALA A 410 -10.91 58.29 -3.72
C ALA A 410 -11.21 58.31 -5.22
N VAL A 411 -11.00 59.45 -5.89
CA VAL A 411 -11.16 59.55 -7.35
C VAL A 411 -10.12 58.72 -8.10
N ALA A 412 -8.87 58.67 -7.61
CA ALA A 412 -7.85 57.81 -8.17
C ALA A 412 -8.21 56.32 -8.01
N ASP A 413 -8.64 55.90 -6.82
CA ASP A 413 -9.07 54.54 -6.52
C ASP A 413 -10.29 54.13 -7.35
N MET A 414 -11.25 55.04 -7.58
CA MET A 414 -12.35 54.81 -8.53
C MET A 414 -11.83 54.55 -9.94
N GLY A 415 -10.83 55.30 -10.41
CA GLY A 415 -10.17 55.07 -11.70
C GLY A 415 -9.47 53.72 -11.77
N PHE A 416 -8.80 53.30 -10.69
CA PHE A 416 -8.17 51.98 -10.60
C PHE A 416 -9.21 50.85 -10.59
N ALA A 417 -10.29 50.98 -9.81
CA ALA A 417 -11.39 50.02 -9.78
C ALA A 417 -12.06 49.86 -11.15
N TYR A 418 -12.28 50.97 -11.86
CA TYR A 418 -12.80 50.93 -13.24
C TYR A 418 -11.88 50.13 -14.16
N ASN A 419 -10.57 50.39 -14.11
CA ASN A 419 -9.60 49.71 -14.97
C ASN A 419 -9.43 48.22 -14.59
N ASP A 420 -9.49 47.88 -13.30
CA ASP A 420 -9.50 46.49 -12.82
C ASP A 420 -10.71 45.74 -13.38
N ALA A 421 -11.92 46.29 -13.21
CA ALA A 421 -13.16 45.70 -13.73
C ALA A 421 -13.12 45.54 -15.26
N ALA A 422 -12.68 46.56 -16.00
CA ALA A 422 -12.54 46.52 -17.45
C ALA A 422 -11.47 45.51 -17.92
N GLY A 423 -10.45 45.27 -17.11
CA GLY A 423 -9.35 44.34 -17.38
C GLY A 423 -9.66 42.87 -17.05
N ARG A 424 -10.80 42.57 -16.43
CA ARG A 424 -11.17 41.18 -16.09
C ARG A 424 -11.37 40.34 -17.35
N ILE A 425 -10.83 39.13 -17.32
CA ILE A 425 -10.89 38.17 -18.43
C ILE A 425 -12.20 37.40 -18.34
N VAL A 426 -12.89 37.29 -19.48
CA VAL A 426 -14.06 36.43 -19.63
C VAL A 426 -13.59 34.99 -19.82
N THR A 427 -14.08 34.08 -18.98
CA THR A 427 -13.65 32.68 -18.94
C THR A 427 -14.62 31.69 -19.59
N SER A 428 -15.82 32.15 -19.98
CA SER A 428 -16.83 31.34 -20.66
C SER A 428 -17.41 32.06 -21.88
N ALA A 429 -17.71 31.31 -22.94
CA ALA A 429 -18.44 31.82 -24.10
C ALA A 429 -19.88 32.21 -23.74
N ASP A 430 -20.47 31.58 -22.72
CA ASP A 430 -21.85 31.83 -22.27
C ASP A 430 -22.03 33.20 -21.62
N THR A 431 -20.94 33.87 -21.26
CA THR A 431 -20.94 35.21 -20.64
C THR A 431 -20.53 36.31 -21.62
N LEU A 432 -20.31 35.98 -22.89
CA LEU A 432 -19.98 36.94 -23.94
C LEU A 432 -21.21 37.36 -24.75
N ASN A 433 -21.47 38.67 -24.85
CA ASN A 433 -22.58 39.26 -25.58
C ASN A 433 -23.95 38.61 -25.27
N VAL A 434 -24.19 38.29 -24.00
CA VAL A 434 -25.44 37.64 -23.55
C VAL A 434 -26.65 38.46 -23.99
N GLY A 435 -27.67 37.79 -24.52
CA GLY A 435 -28.88 38.45 -25.05
C GLY A 435 -28.61 39.37 -26.24
N ALA A 436 -27.44 39.28 -26.89
CA ALA A 436 -26.99 40.19 -27.94
C ALA A 436 -27.06 41.68 -27.54
N GLY A 437 -26.80 41.98 -26.26
CA GLY A 437 -26.89 43.34 -25.71
C GLY A 437 -28.27 43.73 -25.19
N THR A 438 -29.27 42.86 -25.22
CA THR A 438 -30.59 43.10 -24.63
C THR A 438 -30.99 41.99 -23.67
N LEU A 439 -31.07 42.30 -22.37
CA LEU A 439 -31.38 41.33 -21.31
C LEU A 439 -32.89 41.28 -21.05
N THR A 440 -33.56 40.25 -21.59
CA THR A 440 -35.02 40.06 -21.45
C THR A 440 -35.29 38.79 -20.65
N ASP A 441 -35.93 38.93 -19.48
CA ASP A 441 -36.35 37.87 -18.55
C ASP A 441 -35.25 36.86 -18.18
N LEU A 442 -34.02 37.36 -17.98
CA LEU A 442 -32.85 36.53 -17.67
C LEU A 442 -32.58 36.41 -16.17
N THR A 443 -32.06 35.24 -15.79
CA THR A 443 -31.38 35.02 -14.50
C THR A 443 -29.91 34.75 -14.78
N LEU A 444 -29.02 35.58 -14.24
CA LEU A 444 -27.58 35.49 -14.47
C LEU A 444 -26.86 34.88 -13.26
N ALA A 445 -26.07 33.85 -13.53
CA ALA A 445 -25.18 33.21 -12.55
C ALA A 445 -23.91 34.06 -12.31
N PRO A 446 -23.14 33.82 -11.23
CA PRO A 446 -21.90 34.53 -10.96
C PRO A 446 -20.90 34.44 -12.11
N GLY A 447 -20.15 35.52 -12.38
CA GLY A 447 -19.16 35.53 -13.45
C GLY A 447 -18.77 36.89 -13.99
N VAL A 448 -17.86 36.88 -14.97
CA VAL A 448 -17.44 38.07 -15.73
C VAL A 448 -18.15 38.07 -17.08
N TYR A 449 -19.02 39.04 -17.30
CA TYR A 449 -19.80 39.23 -18.51
C TYR A 449 -19.24 40.38 -19.34
N GLU A 450 -19.27 40.25 -20.67
CA GLU A 450 -18.74 41.27 -21.56
C GLU A 450 -19.66 41.54 -22.74
N TRP A 451 -19.94 42.82 -22.98
CA TRP A 451 -20.60 43.30 -24.18
C TRP A 451 -19.70 44.30 -24.91
N GLY A 452 -19.51 44.06 -26.20
CA GLY A 452 -18.73 44.93 -27.08
C GLY A 452 -19.44 46.23 -27.49
N GLY A 453 -20.66 46.46 -26.99
CA GLY A 453 -21.50 47.61 -27.33
C GLY A 453 -22.49 47.93 -26.22
N ALA A 454 -23.60 48.59 -26.57
CA ALA A 454 -24.64 48.96 -25.61
C ALA A 454 -25.32 47.74 -24.97
N LEU A 455 -25.72 47.92 -23.70
CA LEU A 455 -26.48 46.96 -22.91
C LEU A 455 -27.82 47.57 -22.51
N ASP A 456 -28.91 46.95 -22.94
CA ASP A 456 -30.28 47.34 -22.66
C ASP A 456 -30.96 46.31 -21.76
N ILE A 457 -31.62 46.78 -20.69
CA ILE A 457 -32.37 45.97 -19.72
C ILE A 457 -33.86 46.40 -19.78
N PRO A 458 -34.64 45.86 -20.73
CA PRO A 458 -36.05 46.23 -20.92
C PRO A 458 -37.02 45.60 -19.91
N THR A 459 -36.62 44.52 -19.22
CA THR A 459 -37.45 43.77 -18.25
C THR A 459 -36.76 43.68 -16.89
N ASP A 460 -37.38 42.96 -15.95
CA ASP A 460 -36.69 42.61 -14.71
C ASP A 460 -35.50 41.68 -15.01
N LEU A 461 -34.47 41.79 -14.17
CA LEU A 461 -33.24 41.00 -14.24
C LEU A 461 -33.02 40.31 -12.90
N ALA A 462 -32.70 39.02 -12.89
CA ALA A 462 -32.37 38.31 -11.66
C ALA A 462 -30.88 37.95 -11.63
N LEU A 463 -30.24 38.14 -10.48
CA LEU A 463 -28.88 37.70 -10.19
C LEU A 463 -28.95 36.66 -9.08
N SER A 464 -28.49 35.44 -9.35
CA SER A 464 -28.67 34.31 -8.43
C SER A 464 -27.33 33.65 -8.10
N GLY A 465 -26.94 33.72 -6.83
CA GLY A 465 -25.74 33.08 -6.30
C GLY A 465 -25.66 33.29 -4.79
N THR A 466 -24.55 32.85 -4.20
CA THR A 466 -24.30 32.90 -2.75
C THR A 466 -23.81 34.28 -2.30
N SER A 467 -23.66 34.47 -0.99
CA SER A 467 -23.15 35.72 -0.41
C SER A 467 -21.68 36.03 -0.71
N THR A 468 -20.94 35.06 -1.23
CA THR A 468 -19.52 35.20 -1.61
C THR A 468 -19.30 35.32 -3.10
N ASP A 469 -20.33 35.06 -3.89
CA ASP A 469 -20.25 35.09 -5.35
C ASP A 469 -20.19 36.51 -5.88
N VAL A 470 -19.55 36.67 -7.05
CA VAL A 470 -19.24 37.96 -7.68
C VAL A 470 -19.77 38.02 -9.10
N TRP A 471 -20.27 39.21 -9.49
CA TRP A 471 -20.66 39.54 -10.86
C TRP A 471 -19.87 40.75 -11.33
N ILE A 472 -19.26 40.67 -12.51
CA ILE A 472 -18.58 41.80 -13.15
C ILE A 472 -19.12 41.95 -14.57
N PHE A 473 -19.89 43.00 -14.79
CA PHE A 473 -20.48 43.35 -16.08
C PHE A 473 -19.61 44.40 -16.76
N LYS A 474 -18.99 44.05 -17.88
CA LYS A 474 -18.17 44.93 -18.71
C LYS A 474 -18.97 45.38 -19.92
N VAL A 475 -19.26 46.67 -20.01
CA VAL A 475 -20.08 47.25 -21.09
C VAL A 475 -19.26 48.27 -21.85
N ALA A 476 -18.85 47.91 -23.07
CA ALA A 476 -18.14 48.79 -24.01
C ALA A 476 -19.12 49.70 -24.80
N GLY A 477 -20.09 50.30 -24.10
CA GLY A 477 -21.15 51.14 -24.65
C GLY A 477 -21.97 51.79 -23.54
N THR A 478 -23.23 52.17 -23.85
CA THR A 478 -24.19 52.65 -22.85
C THR A 478 -24.82 51.50 -22.07
N LEU A 479 -25.22 51.77 -20.82
CA LEU A 479 -26.12 50.90 -20.05
C LEU A 479 -27.47 51.61 -19.90
N THR A 480 -28.54 50.99 -20.41
CA THR A 480 -29.90 51.53 -20.30
C THR A 480 -30.80 50.53 -19.59
N MET A 481 -31.52 50.96 -18.56
CA MET A 481 -32.57 50.16 -17.94
C MET A 481 -33.93 50.85 -18.10
N ALA A 482 -34.92 50.12 -18.61
CA ALA A 482 -36.26 50.65 -18.80
C ALA A 482 -36.94 51.03 -17.48
N ALA A 483 -37.88 51.96 -17.53
CA ALA A 483 -38.63 52.41 -16.36
C ALA A 483 -39.46 51.28 -15.70
N ALA A 484 -39.65 51.38 -14.39
CA ALA A 484 -40.44 50.45 -13.56
C ALA A 484 -39.99 48.98 -13.67
N LYS A 485 -38.67 48.75 -13.74
CA LYS A 485 -38.02 47.44 -13.74
C LYS A 485 -37.13 47.25 -12.52
N ASN A 486 -36.85 46.00 -12.17
CA ASN A 486 -36.09 45.64 -10.99
C ASN A 486 -34.93 44.70 -11.33
N VAL A 487 -33.76 44.98 -10.75
CA VAL A 487 -32.71 43.97 -10.56
C VAL A 487 -32.99 43.28 -9.22
N THR A 488 -33.12 41.96 -9.23
CA THR A 488 -33.47 41.16 -8.04
C THR A 488 -32.34 40.20 -7.69
N LEU A 489 -32.10 40.03 -6.39
CA LEU A 489 -31.05 39.15 -5.87
C LEU A 489 -31.67 37.88 -5.27
N ALA A 490 -31.13 36.72 -5.64
CA ALA A 490 -31.53 35.41 -5.15
C ALA A 490 -30.33 34.61 -4.65
N GLY A 491 -30.58 33.56 -3.86
CA GLY A 491 -29.54 32.63 -3.37
C GLY A 491 -28.62 33.18 -2.26
N GLY A 492 -28.80 34.44 -1.85
CA GLY A 492 -27.94 35.12 -0.87
C GLY A 492 -26.97 36.12 -1.50
N ALA A 493 -27.05 36.35 -2.81
CA ALA A 493 -26.25 37.35 -3.52
C ALA A 493 -26.32 38.73 -2.84
N LEU A 494 -25.19 39.43 -2.80
CA LEU A 494 -25.06 40.72 -2.13
C LEU A 494 -24.72 41.85 -3.13
N PRO A 495 -25.32 43.05 -2.97
CA PRO A 495 -25.07 44.19 -3.87
C PRO A 495 -23.59 44.58 -3.95
N ARG A 496 -22.86 44.46 -2.83
CA ARG A 496 -21.42 44.77 -2.73
C ARG A 496 -20.52 43.88 -3.60
N ASN A 497 -21.01 42.76 -4.11
CA ASN A 497 -20.25 41.85 -4.96
C ASN A 497 -20.63 41.98 -6.45
N ILE A 498 -21.47 42.95 -6.81
CA ILE A 498 -21.94 43.16 -8.17
C ILE A 498 -21.33 44.45 -8.71
N PHE A 499 -20.61 44.37 -9.82
CA PHE A 499 -19.87 45.49 -10.40
C PHE A 499 -20.29 45.71 -11.85
N TRP A 500 -20.67 46.95 -12.17
CA TRP A 500 -21.09 47.38 -13.50
C TRP A 500 -20.08 48.39 -14.04
N GLN A 501 -19.14 47.94 -14.86
CA GLN A 501 -18.20 48.81 -15.56
C GLN A 501 -18.79 49.23 -16.91
N VAL A 502 -18.99 50.54 -17.10
CA VAL A 502 -19.64 51.08 -18.29
C VAL A 502 -18.79 52.17 -18.93
N SER A 503 -18.44 52.02 -20.21
CA SER A 503 -17.52 52.93 -20.90
C SER A 503 -18.17 54.21 -21.42
N GLU A 504 -19.49 54.21 -21.61
CA GLU A 504 -20.25 55.40 -21.99
C GLU A 504 -21.22 55.79 -20.86
N GLY A 505 -22.44 56.22 -21.19
CA GLY A 505 -23.42 56.72 -20.22
C GLY A 505 -24.27 55.61 -19.62
N VAL A 506 -24.66 55.78 -18.36
CA VAL A 506 -25.64 54.93 -17.67
C VAL A 506 -26.95 55.70 -17.51
N THR A 507 -28.04 55.10 -17.97
CA THR A 507 -29.40 55.67 -17.86
C THR A 507 -30.33 54.66 -17.24
N ILE A 508 -30.78 54.94 -16.02
CA ILE A 508 -31.69 54.09 -15.25
C ILE A 508 -33.06 54.78 -15.23
N GLY A 509 -34.06 54.10 -15.80
CA GLY A 509 -35.41 54.66 -15.97
C GLY A 509 -36.11 54.98 -14.65
N ALA A 510 -37.17 55.79 -14.72
CA ALA A 510 -37.97 56.18 -13.56
C ALA A 510 -38.61 54.97 -12.85
N GLY A 511 -38.74 55.03 -11.52
CA GLY A 511 -39.38 54.01 -10.70
C GLY A 511 -38.73 52.63 -10.73
N THR A 512 -37.44 52.55 -11.10
CA THR A 512 -36.68 51.30 -11.14
C THR A 512 -36.05 50.96 -9.79
N HIS A 513 -35.67 49.70 -9.61
CA HIS A 513 -34.77 49.27 -8.54
C HIS A 513 -33.52 48.62 -9.15
N PHE A 514 -32.35 49.11 -8.75
CA PHE A 514 -31.05 48.66 -9.25
C PHE A 514 -30.19 48.07 -8.12
N GLU A 515 -29.27 47.18 -8.46
CA GLU A 515 -28.43 46.47 -7.51
C GLU A 515 -26.97 46.48 -7.97
N GLY A 516 -26.05 46.91 -7.10
CA GLY A 516 -24.61 46.83 -7.33
C GLY A 516 -23.85 48.16 -7.44
N ILE A 517 -22.57 48.05 -7.72
CA ILE A 517 -21.63 49.17 -7.80
C ILE A 517 -21.44 49.56 -9.26
N ILE A 518 -21.81 50.80 -9.62
CA ILE A 518 -21.66 51.33 -10.97
C ILE A 518 -20.35 52.11 -11.08
N LEU A 519 -19.45 51.62 -11.94
CA LEU A 519 -18.18 52.25 -12.33
C LEU A 519 -18.36 52.86 -13.73
N GLY A 520 -18.88 54.09 -13.77
CA GLY A 520 -19.17 54.81 -15.01
C GLY A 520 -17.97 55.64 -15.50
N LYS A 521 -17.55 55.44 -16.75
CA LYS A 521 -16.55 56.29 -17.40
C LYS A 521 -17.09 57.68 -17.71
N THR A 522 -18.39 57.78 -17.97
CA THR A 522 -19.07 59.06 -18.20
C THR A 522 -20.18 59.26 -17.16
N SER A 523 -21.35 59.74 -17.56
CA SER A 523 -22.40 60.18 -16.64
C SER A 523 -23.27 59.02 -16.20
N ILE A 524 -23.76 59.07 -14.95
CA ILE A 524 -24.75 58.13 -14.41
C ILE A 524 -26.03 58.92 -14.11
N THR A 525 -27.15 58.53 -14.74
CA THR A 525 -28.44 59.21 -14.59
C THR A 525 -29.50 58.26 -14.08
N PHE A 526 -30.17 58.64 -13.00
CA PHE A 526 -31.34 57.95 -12.45
C PHE A 526 -32.59 58.81 -12.64
N GLY A 527 -33.61 58.23 -13.26
CA GLY A 527 -34.90 58.87 -13.45
C GLY A 527 -35.72 58.98 -12.16
N ASN A 528 -36.81 59.74 -12.24
CA ASN A 528 -37.70 60.03 -11.12
C ASN A 528 -38.06 58.80 -10.28
N LEU A 529 -37.88 58.87 -8.96
CA LEU A 529 -38.24 57.82 -8.00
C LEU A 529 -37.56 56.47 -8.22
N ALA A 530 -36.46 56.42 -8.96
CA ALA A 530 -35.63 55.23 -9.05
C ALA A 530 -34.88 54.98 -7.71
N SER A 531 -34.39 53.76 -7.52
CA SER A 531 -33.68 53.36 -6.32
C SER A 531 -32.50 52.42 -6.63
N ILE A 532 -31.49 52.42 -5.76
CA ILE A 532 -30.35 51.51 -5.84
C ILE A 532 -29.84 51.11 -4.46
N ASN A 533 -29.54 49.82 -4.26
CA ASN A 533 -28.61 49.38 -3.22
C ASN A 533 -27.24 49.19 -3.86
N GLY A 534 -26.29 50.07 -3.57
CA GLY A 534 -25.11 50.18 -4.41
C GLY A 534 -24.32 51.47 -4.24
N ARG A 535 -23.40 51.68 -5.18
CA ARG A 535 -22.57 52.90 -5.26
C ARG A 535 -22.59 53.46 -6.67
N LEU A 536 -22.59 54.78 -6.78
CA LEU A 536 -22.55 55.52 -8.04
C LEU A 536 -21.19 56.21 -8.19
N LEU A 537 -20.26 55.57 -8.91
CA LEU A 537 -18.89 56.03 -9.07
C LEU A 537 -18.67 56.49 -10.52
N ALA A 538 -18.76 57.80 -10.77
CA ALA A 538 -18.73 58.39 -12.11
C ALA A 538 -17.47 59.23 -12.37
N GLN A 539 -16.76 58.97 -13.47
CA GLN A 539 -15.65 59.83 -13.91
C GLN A 539 -16.12 61.15 -14.54
N THR A 540 -17.44 61.39 -14.64
CA THR A 540 -18.00 62.71 -14.93
C THR A 540 -19.08 63.09 -13.91
N ALA A 541 -20.36 63.06 -14.27
CA ALA A 541 -21.45 63.54 -13.42
C ALA A 541 -22.40 62.43 -12.98
N VAL A 542 -23.04 62.63 -11.84
CA VAL A 542 -24.21 61.85 -11.40
C VAL A 542 -25.44 62.77 -11.37
N VAL A 543 -26.54 62.32 -11.96
CA VAL A 543 -27.80 63.07 -12.04
C VAL A 543 -28.92 62.24 -11.43
N LEU A 544 -29.57 62.79 -10.40
CA LEU A 544 -30.66 62.15 -9.66
C LEU A 544 -31.97 62.93 -9.82
N ASP A 545 -33.08 62.21 -9.71
CA ASP A 545 -34.43 62.76 -9.70
C ASP A 545 -35.26 62.00 -8.67
N ALA A 546 -35.47 62.61 -7.49
CA ALA A 546 -36.10 62.00 -6.31
C ALA A 546 -35.60 60.56 -6.01
N THR A 547 -34.33 60.28 -6.30
CA THR A 547 -33.75 58.93 -6.27
C THR A 547 -33.36 58.51 -4.85
N THR A 548 -33.57 57.23 -4.52
CA THR A 548 -33.04 56.61 -3.28
C THR A 548 -31.74 55.86 -3.54
N VAL A 549 -30.67 56.18 -2.83
CA VAL A 549 -29.35 55.53 -2.97
C VAL A 549 -28.91 55.00 -1.62
N THR A 550 -28.70 53.69 -1.49
CA THR A 550 -28.30 53.06 -0.24
C THR A 550 -26.95 52.35 -0.42
N ALA A 551 -25.90 52.82 0.24
CA ALA A 551 -24.60 52.15 0.20
C ALA A 551 -24.68 50.74 0.84
N PRO A 552 -24.02 49.71 0.25
CA PRO A 552 -24.07 48.32 0.74
C PRO A 552 -23.32 48.04 2.04
#